data_AF-A0A672L239-F1
#
_entry.id   AF-A0A672L239-F1
#
_cell.length_a   1.000
_cell.length_b   1.000
_cell.length_c   1.000
_cell.angle_alpha   90.00
_cell.angle_beta   90.00
_cell.angle_gamma   90.00
#
_symmetry.space_group_name_H-M   'P 1'
#
loop_
_entity.id
_entity.type
_entity.pdbx_description
1 polymer ?
#
loop_
_entity_poly.entity_id
_entity_poly.type
_entity_poly.pdbx_seq_one_letter_code
_entity_poly.pdbx_strand_id
1 'polypeptide(L)'
;AFCGQGMTCEWKCVCDSHEPVCGSDGRTYPSICRLKAENRRAEMSGIPAVIFIQRGPCETGEGKKLFVLVFMTPGQLDNLT
;
A
#
# COMPACT_ATOMS: atom_id res chain seq x y z
N ALA A 1 21.78 6.84 20.07
CA ALA A 1 20.69 5.95 19.64
C ALA A 1 20.83 5.74 18.14
N PHE A 2 20.93 4.49 17.67
CA PHE A 2 21.00 4.21 16.24
C PHE A 2 19.62 3.80 15.75
N CYS A 3 18.92 4.73 15.12
CA CYS A 3 17.68 4.47 14.40
C CYS A 3 18.04 3.91 13.01
N GLY A 4 17.31 2.89 12.53
CA GLY A 4 17.55 2.33 11.19
C GLY A 4 17.20 3.30 10.06
N GLN A 5 17.55 2.95 8.82
CA GLN A 5 17.33 3.82 7.65
C GLN A 5 15.83 4.11 7.41
N GLY A 6 15.48 5.41 7.41
CA GLY A 6 14.10 5.90 7.31
C GLY A 6 13.41 6.16 8.66
N MET A 7 14.19 6.29 9.74
CA MET A 7 13.69 6.61 11.07
C MET A 7 14.37 7.87 11.62
N THR A 8 13.63 8.68 12.38
CA THR A 8 14.15 9.84 13.12
C THR A 8 14.41 9.47 14.57
N CYS A 9 15.40 10.11 15.16
CA CYS A 9 15.91 9.82 16.50
C CYS A 9 15.63 11.02 17.42
N GLU A 10 14.38 11.12 17.88
CA GLU A 10 13.92 12.13 18.83
C GLU A 10 13.52 11.38 20.10
N TRP A 11 14.51 11.04 20.95
CA TRP A 11 14.45 10.19 22.17
C TRP A 11 13.86 8.76 22.01
N LYS A 12 13.16 8.49 20.91
CA LYS A 12 12.64 7.20 20.42
C LYS A 12 12.90 7.11 18.91
N CYS A 13 12.89 5.89 18.38
CA CYS A 13 12.95 5.68 16.94
C CYS A 13 11.55 5.86 16.35
N VAL A 14 11.32 6.97 15.65
CA VAL A 14 10.04 7.23 14.97
C VAL A 14 10.22 7.01 13.48
N CYS A 15 9.17 6.56 12.79
CA CYS A 15 9.21 6.51 11.33
C CYS A 15 9.15 7.92 10.77
N ASP A 16 10.02 8.23 9.82
CA ASP A 16 10.06 9.55 9.17
C ASP A 16 8.88 9.75 8.20
N SER A 17 8.41 8.67 7.58
CA SER A 17 7.31 8.70 6.62
C SER A 17 6.02 8.12 7.20
N HIS A 18 4.90 8.84 7.05
CA HIS A 18 3.56 8.33 7.38
C HIS A 18 2.74 7.97 6.13
N GLU A 19 3.39 7.94 4.97
CA GLU A 19 2.75 7.66 3.69
C GLU A 19 2.45 6.16 3.52
N PRO A 20 1.21 5.78 3.17
CA PRO A 20 0.86 4.38 2.95
C PRO A 20 1.62 3.80 1.76
N VAL A 21 1.88 2.49 1.79
CA VAL A 21 2.57 1.75 0.74
C VAL A 21 1.91 0.40 0.48
N CYS A 22 1.99 -0.09 -0.75
CA CYS A 22 1.50 -1.41 -1.12
C CYS A 22 2.62 -2.44 -1.09
N GLY A 23 2.39 -3.54 -0.36
CA GLY A 23 3.28 -4.70 -0.32
C GLY A 23 2.96 -5.74 -1.40
N SER A 24 3.92 -6.61 -1.68
CA SER A 24 3.77 -7.73 -2.64
C SER A 24 2.80 -8.80 -2.18
N ASP A 25 2.44 -8.79 -0.91
CA ASP A 25 1.39 -9.61 -0.32
C ASP A 25 -0.01 -9.01 -0.53
N GLY A 26 -0.12 -7.92 -1.28
CA GLY A 26 -1.37 -7.22 -1.56
C GLY A 26 -1.90 -6.43 -0.36
N ARG A 27 -1.11 -6.27 0.71
CA ARG A 27 -1.52 -5.51 1.90
C ARG A 27 -1.01 -4.07 1.83
N THR A 28 -1.87 -3.14 2.23
CA THR A 28 -1.48 -1.76 2.47
C THR A 28 -0.82 -1.64 3.83
N TYR A 29 0.41 -1.12 3.85
CA TYR A 29 1.13 -0.77 5.06
C TYR A 29 1.01 0.73 5.31
N PRO A 30 0.77 1.18 6.55
CA PRO A 30 0.60 2.60 6.87
C PRO A 30 1.88 3.42 6.70
N SER A 31 3.04 2.76 6.62
CA SER A 31 4.31 3.41 6.27
C SER A 31 5.33 2.40 5.77
N ILE A 32 6.36 2.90 5.08
CA ILE A 32 7.50 2.07 4.69
C ILE A 32 8.22 1.47 5.91
N CYS A 33 8.25 2.16 7.05
CA CYS A 33 8.84 1.61 8.26
C CYS A 33 8.04 0.44 8.80
N ARG A 34 6.71 0.47 8.69
CA ARG A 34 5.89 -0.67 9.11
C ARG A 34 6.15 -1.88 8.24
N LEU A 35 6.25 -1.71 6.92
CA LEU A 35 6.63 -2.77 5.99
C LEU A 35 8.00 -3.35 6.36
N LYS A 36 9.02 -2.50 6.56
CA LYS A 36 10.37 -2.94 6.98
C LYS A 36 10.37 -3.65 8.33
N ALA A 37 9.54 -3.20 9.28
CA ALA A 37 9.44 -3.83 10.60
C ALA A 37 8.83 -5.23 10.52
N GLU A 38 7.81 -5.44 9.68
CA GLU A 38 7.27 -6.77 9.44
C GLU A 38 8.30 -7.66 8.72
N ASN A 39 9.05 -7.14 7.73
CA ASN A 39 10.11 -7.92 7.07
C ASN A 39 11.21 -8.39 8.04
N ARG A 40 11.61 -7.56 8.99
CA ARG A 40 12.57 -8.00 10.04
C ARG A 40 12.01 -9.13 10.90
N ARG A 41 10.71 -9.13 11.21
CA ARG A 41 10.08 -10.23 11.95
C ARG A 41 9.96 -11.49 11.10
N ALA A 42 9.65 -11.32 9.82
CA ALA A 42 9.54 -12.41 8.85
C ALA A 42 10.90 -13.12 8.71
N GLU A 43 11.99 -12.37 8.61
CA GLU A 43 13.36 -12.89 8.56
C GLU A 43 13.69 -13.78 9.77
N MET A 44 13.34 -13.33 10.98
CA MET A 44 13.54 -14.12 12.22
C MET A 44 12.69 -15.39 12.27
N SER A 45 11.60 -15.44 11.49
CA SER A 45 10.65 -16.55 11.47
C SER A 45 10.80 -17.44 10.24
N GLY A 46 11.79 -17.19 9.37
CA GLY A 46 11.98 -17.90 8.10
C GLY A 46 10.86 -17.66 7.07
N ILE A 47 10.09 -16.57 7.23
CA ILE A 47 9.02 -16.18 6.31
C ILE A 47 9.62 -15.25 5.24
N PRO A 48 9.25 -15.41 3.95
CA PRO A 48 9.73 -14.52 2.90
C PRO A 48 9.34 -13.07 3.16
N ALA A 49 10.26 -12.16 2.88
CA ALA A 49 10.03 -10.72 3.03
C ALA A 49 8.98 -10.21 2.04
N VAL A 50 8.17 -9.26 2.49
CA VAL A 50 7.22 -8.52 1.65
C VAL A 50 7.96 -7.43 0.87
N ILE A 51 7.83 -7.45 -0.44
CA ILE A 51 8.48 -6.51 -1.33
C ILE A 51 7.61 -5.24 -1.43
N PHE A 52 8.22 -4.07 -1.41
CA PHE A 52 7.54 -2.82 -1.71
C PHE A 52 7.18 -2.77 -3.21
N ILE A 53 5.89 -2.64 -3.53
CA ILE A 53 5.41 -2.57 -4.91
C ILE A 53 5.24 -1.12 -5.35
N GLN A 54 4.46 -0.34 -4.60
CA GLN A 54 4.15 1.05 -4.95
C GLN A 54 3.90 1.91 -3.72
N ARG A 55 4.04 3.23 -3.91
CA ARG A 55 3.56 4.23 -2.95
C ARG A 55 2.03 4.29 -3.01
N GLY A 56 1.41 4.66 -1.90
CA GLY A 56 -0.03 4.64 -1.76
C GLY A 56 -0.58 3.26 -1.34
N PRO A 57 -1.90 3.19 -1.06
CA PRO A 57 -2.54 1.93 -0.72
C PRO A 57 -2.48 0.93 -1.89
N CYS A 58 -2.56 -0.35 -1.57
CA CYS A 58 -2.92 -1.35 -2.58
C CYS A 58 -4.32 -1.05 -3.10
N GLU A 59 -4.52 -1.22 -4.39
CA GLU A 59 -5.85 -1.19 -4.97
C GLU A 59 -6.65 -2.40 -4.48
N THR A 60 -7.34 -2.27 -3.36
CA THR A 60 -8.51 -3.12 -3.12
C THR A 60 -9.48 -2.84 -4.27
N GLY A 61 -10.12 -3.87 -4.80
CA GLY A 61 -10.92 -3.82 -6.03
C GLY A 61 -12.19 -2.95 -5.98
N GLU A 62 -12.19 -1.82 -5.29
CA GLU A 62 -13.31 -0.91 -5.09
C GLU A 62 -13.07 0.48 -5.69
N GLY A 63 -12.07 0.63 -6.57
CA GLY A 63 -11.82 1.87 -7.33
C GLY A 63 -12.12 1.78 -8.84
N LYS A 64 -12.08 0.57 -9.43
CA LYS A 64 -12.47 0.34 -10.83
C LYS A 64 -13.89 -0.17 -11.00
N LYS A 65 -14.57 -0.54 -9.90
CA LYS A 65 -16.00 -0.87 -9.96
C LYS A 65 -16.82 0.36 -10.36
N LEU A 66 -16.37 1.56 -9.99
CA LEU A 66 -17.04 2.79 -10.41
C LEU A 66 -16.90 3.03 -11.92
N PHE A 67 -15.75 2.74 -12.54
CA PHE A 67 -15.60 2.90 -14.00
C PHE A 67 -16.36 1.83 -14.78
N VAL A 68 -16.38 0.57 -14.32
CA VAL A 68 -17.13 -0.51 -15.00
C VAL A 68 -18.66 -0.39 -14.80
N LEU A 69 -19.12 0.17 -13.67
CA LEU A 69 -20.55 0.41 -13.41
C LEU A 69 -21.14 1.57 -14.23
N VAL A 70 -20.34 2.49 -14.80
CA VAL A 70 -20.88 3.55 -15.67
C VAL A 70 -21.03 3.14 -17.14
N PHE A 71 -20.54 1.96 -17.56
CA PHE A 71 -20.58 1.53 -18.97
C PHE A 71 -21.53 0.36 -19.26
N MET A 72 -22.28 -0.13 -18.28
CA MET A 72 -23.26 -1.20 -18.46
C MET A 72 -24.67 -0.74 -18.07
N THR A 73 -25.14 0.37 -18.66
CA THR A 73 -26.59 0.62 -18.71
C THR A 73 -27.14 -0.08 -19.96
N PRO A 74 -28.06 -1.05 -19.84
CA PRO A 74 -28.81 -1.52 -21.00
C PRO A 74 -29.76 -0.40 -21.44
N GLY A 75 -29.40 0.31 -22.52
CA GLY A 75 -30.35 1.15 -23.26
C GLY A 75 -30.15 2.67 -23.20
N GLN A 76 -28.99 3.18 -23.64
CA GLN A 76 -28.95 4.55 -24.15
C GLN A 76 -28.51 4.49 -25.62
N LEU A 77 -29.51 4.52 -26.50
CA LEU A 77 -29.38 4.90 -27.90
C LEU A 77 -28.94 6.37 -27.90
N ASP A 78 -27.67 6.66 -28.16
CA ASP A 78 -27.25 7.99 -28.60
C ASP A 78 -27.87 8.23 -29.98
N ASN A 79 -29.08 8.79 -29.92
CA ASN A 79 -29.80 9.32 -31.05
C ASN A 79 -28.98 10.46 -31.65
N LEU A 80 -28.65 10.28 -32.92
CA LEU A 80 -28.04 11.25 -33.81
C LEU A 80 -28.80 12.60 -33.72
N THR A 81 -28.17 13.63 -33.14
CA THR A 81 -28.37 15.05 -33.47
C THR A 81 -27.10 15.82 -33.09
#